data_AF-A0A7K0EUH5-F1
#
_entry.id   AF-A0A7K0EUH5-F1
#
_cell.length_a   1.000
_cell.length_b   1.000
_cell.length_c   1.000
_cell.angle_alpha   90.00
_cell.angle_beta   90.00
_cell.angle_gamma   90.00
#
_symmetry.space_group_name_H-M   'P 1'
#
loop_
_entity.id
_entity.type
_entity.pdbx_description
1 polymer ?
#
loop_
_entity_poly.entity_id
_entity_poly.type
_entity_poly.pdbx_seq_one_letter_code
_entity_poly.pdbx_strand_id
1 'polypeptide(L)'
;METVEINDFIFLLNAYRISSDIKLPFLITENYYLERASEKQVHVIKEKLIEHTAYFKQYIAFHEISFTLNQYNENPFRFGKELDNQNWNYYIIASRNIKDLDQRFDLRVCCHLYNNLLMGPEFSFTSSEISNPFFDFDPLVLASYYEFLSLDIMKYNIEITLSMLQGIGDSYKRLKDLMSNSRESYQLIKMAIYNYYNTSKTPNQSQYKFLEFMSIFEFLLTEDTNGRGNPISRQLPAKIHLLNNRFSQSIDLKKYFDNPETPIKTFIEKLYSLRSDIAHGNIIKFKDSKIESLKNVYTAKLFANDLLSKTLIHSLIEPKLILDLKKC
;
A
#
# COMPACT_ATOMS: atom_id res chain seq x y z
N MET A 1 -11.57 -26.82 22.85
CA MET A 1 -11.27 -25.47 22.31
C MET A 1 -12.58 -24.90 21.85
N GLU A 2 -13.10 -23.89 22.54
CA GLU A 2 -14.29 -23.16 22.06
C GLU A 2 -13.94 -22.52 20.71
N THR A 3 -14.75 -22.77 19.69
CA THR A 3 -14.66 -22.08 18.41
C THR A 3 -15.06 -20.64 18.63
N VAL A 4 -14.07 -19.76 18.79
CA VAL A 4 -14.31 -18.31 18.78
C VAL A 4 -14.91 -17.97 17.41
N GLU A 5 -16.19 -17.60 17.40
CA GLU A 5 -16.89 -17.20 16.19
C GLU A 5 -16.23 -15.93 15.64
N ILE A 6 -15.72 -16.00 14.40
CA ILE A 6 -15.07 -14.87 13.74
C ILE A 6 -16.17 -13.92 13.30
N ASN A 7 -16.42 -12.91 14.13
CA ASN A 7 -17.47 -11.93 13.90
C ASN A 7 -17.01 -10.70 13.12
N ASP A 8 -15.72 -10.52 12.81
CA ASP A 8 -15.26 -9.39 12.00
C ASP A 8 -14.09 -9.79 11.11
N PHE A 9 -14.12 -9.38 9.85
CA PHE A 9 -13.03 -9.63 8.93
C PHE A 9 -12.90 -8.55 7.85
N ILE A 10 -11.70 -8.46 7.28
CA ILE A 10 -11.41 -7.56 6.17
C ILE A 10 -11.03 -8.40 4.96
N PHE A 11 -11.73 -8.23 3.84
CA PHE A 11 -11.42 -8.94 2.61
C PHE A 11 -10.19 -8.33 1.92
N LEU A 12 -9.25 -9.17 1.48
CA LEU A 12 -8.08 -8.73 0.74
C LEU A 12 -8.35 -8.75 -0.76
N LEU A 13 -8.66 -7.57 -1.32
CA LEU A 13 -9.15 -7.45 -2.70
C LEU A 13 -8.10 -7.83 -3.76
N ASN A 14 -6.84 -7.45 -3.55
CA ASN A 14 -5.76 -7.67 -4.53
C ASN A 14 -4.82 -8.82 -4.16
N ALA A 15 -5.20 -9.65 -3.18
CA ALA A 15 -4.45 -10.83 -2.77
C ALA A 15 -4.96 -12.05 -3.53
N TYR A 16 -4.18 -12.50 -4.51
CA TYR A 16 -4.57 -13.63 -5.36
C TYR A 16 -3.75 -14.89 -5.10
N ARG A 17 -2.62 -14.76 -4.40
CA ARG A 17 -1.78 -15.88 -4.01
C ARG A 17 -1.16 -15.63 -2.65
N ILE A 18 -1.08 -16.69 -1.87
CA ILE A 18 -0.29 -16.74 -0.65
C ILE A 18 0.90 -17.63 -0.94
N SER A 19 2.10 -17.16 -0.57
CA SER A 19 3.33 -17.93 -0.74
C SER A 19 3.22 -19.27 0.00
N SER A 20 3.77 -20.33 -0.60
CA SER A 20 3.59 -21.71 -0.13
C SER A 20 4.22 -22.00 1.23
N ASP A 21 5.11 -21.13 1.70
CA ASP A 21 5.75 -21.19 3.02
C ASP A 21 4.85 -20.66 4.16
N ILE A 22 3.74 -19.99 3.83
CA ILE A 22 2.76 -19.52 4.81
C ILE A 22 1.72 -20.61 5.08
N LYS A 23 1.65 -21.06 6.33
CA LYS A 23 0.57 -21.94 6.82
C LYS A 23 -0.58 -21.10 7.35
N LEU A 24 -1.79 -21.37 6.85
CA LEU A 24 -3.02 -20.70 7.30
C LEU A 24 -3.73 -21.53 8.39
N PRO A 25 -4.36 -20.89 9.40
CA PRO A 25 -4.35 -19.45 9.65
C PRO A 25 -2.97 -18.95 10.10
N PHE A 26 -2.57 -17.75 9.66
CA PHE A 26 -1.28 -17.14 10.02
C PHE A 26 -1.51 -15.94 10.96
N LEU A 27 -0.88 -15.95 12.13
CA LEU A 27 -0.94 -14.85 13.10
C LEU A 27 -0.11 -13.66 12.61
N ILE A 28 -0.77 -12.55 12.23
CA ILE A 28 -0.11 -11.29 11.85
C ILE A 28 0.26 -10.51 13.11
N THR A 29 -0.69 -10.34 14.01
CA THR A 29 -0.54 -9.68 15.32
C THR A 29 -1.44 -10.38 16.34
N GLU A 30 -1.34 -10.08 17.64
CA GLU A 30 -2.09 -10.73 18.74
C GLU A 30 -3.57 -11.02 18.42
N ASN A 31 -4.24 -10.11 17.70
CA ASN A 31 -5.66 -10.19 17.40
C ASN A 31 -5.99 -10.37 15.91
N TYR A 32 -5.00 -10.43 15.02
CA TYR A 32 -5.23 -10.46 13.57
C TYR A 32 -4.60 -11.66 12.91
N TYR A 33 -5.40 -12.35 12.10
CA TYR A 33 -5.02 -13.59 11.43
C TYR A 33 -5.29 -13.48 9.94
N LEU A 34 -4.32 -13.84 9.11
CA LEU A 34 -4.56 -14.11 7.69
C LEU A 34 -5.15 -15.50 7.55
N GLU A 35 -6.31 -15.61 6.91
CA GLU A 35 -7.05 -16.87 6.77
C GLU A 35 -7.67 -16.98 5.37
N ARG A 36 -8.06 -18.21 4.99
CA ARG A 36 -9.04 -18.40 3.91
C ARG A 36 -10.42 -18.07 4.43
N ALA A 37 -11.21 -17.39 3.62
CA ALA A 37 -12.62 -17.16 3.91
C ALA A 37 -13.36 -18.52 3.95
N SER A 38 -14.22 -18.71 4.95
CA SER A 38 -15.20 -19.80 4.97
C SER A 38 -16.26 -19.61 3.88
N GLU A 39 -17.00 -20.68 3.54
CA GLU A 39 -18.07 -20.60 2.54
C GLU A 39 -19.10 -19.50 2.87
N LYS A 40 -19.42 -19.33 4.15
CA LYS A 40 -20.33 -18.28 4.64
C LYS A 40 -19.76 -16.88 4.40
N GLN A 41 -18.47 -16.68 4.67
CA GLN A 41 -17.79 -15.40 4.42
C GLN A 41 -17.68 -15.12 2.92
N VAL A 42 -17.39 -16.12 2.09
CA VAL A 42 -17.38 -15.98 0.63
C VAL A 42 -18.75 -15.55 0.12
N HIS A 43 -19.83 -16.18 0.61
CA HIS A 43 -21.19 -15.81 0.23
C HIS A 43 -21.47 -14.33 0.53
N VAL A 44 -21.17 -13.88 1.76
CA VAL A 44 -21.32 -12.49 2.18
C VAL A 44 -20.48 -11.53 1.32
N ILE A 45 -19.21 -11.86 1.07
CA ILE A 45 -18.32 -11.05 0.22
C ILE A 45 -18.94 -10.90 -1.17
N LYS A 46 -19.38 -11.99 -1.79
CA LYS A 46 -19.96 -11.97 -3.14
C LYS A 46 -21.25 -11.18 -3.18
N GLU A 47 -22.17 -11.43 -2.26
CA GLU A 47 -23.44 -10.72 -2.15
C GLU A 47 -23.22 -9.22 -2.02
N LYS A 48 -22.42 -8.79 -1.02
CA LYS A 48 -22.19 -7.37 -0.75
C LYS A 48 -21.41 -6.68 -1.87
N LEU A 49 -20.42 -7.33 -2.48
CA LEU A 49 -19.73 -6.75 -3.64
C LEU A 49 -20.70 -6.58 -4.83
N ILE A 50 -21.53 -7.58 -5.13
CA ILE A 50 -22.51 -7.50 -6.23
C ILE A 50 -23.58 -6.44 -5.97
N GLU A 51 -24.08 -6.34 -4.75
CA GLU A 51 -25.07 -5.32 -4.35
C GLU A 51 -24.56 -3.90 -4.62
N HIS A 52 -23.27 -3.66 -4.36
CA HIS A 52 -22.72 -2.32 -4.45
C HIS A 52 -22.34 -1.92 -5.88
N THR A 53 -21.94 -2.85 -6.77
CA THR A 53 -21.95 -2.58 -8.22
C THR A 53 -22.09 -3.81 -9.12
N ALA A 54 -22.76 -3.61 -10.27
CA ALA A 54 -22.85 -4.61 -11.34
C ALA A 54 -21.49 -4.97 -11.98
N TYR A 55 -20.48 -4.09 -11.89
CA TYR A 55 -19.15 -4.32 -12.42
C TYR A 55 -18.38 -5.40 -11.65
N PHE A 56 -18.76 -5.65 -10.39
CA PHE A 56 -18.10 -6.65 -9.53
C PHE A 56 -18.24 -8.11 -9.98
N LYS A 57 -19.22 -8.45 -10.82
CA LYS A 57 -19.39 -9.83 -11.29
C LYS A 57 -18.16 -10.34 -12.06
N GLN A 58 -17.53 -9.49 -12.86
CA GLN A 58 -16.31 -9.86 -13.58
C GLN A 58 -15.11 -9.97 -12.64
N TYR A 59 -15.14 -9.26 -11.51
CA TYR A 59 -14.01 -9.22 -10.58
C TYR A 59 -13.98 -10.40 -9.61
N ILE A 60 -15.16 -10.85 -9.17
CA ILE A 60 -15.34 -12.10 -8.43
C ILE A 60 -14.66 -13.27 -9.16
N ALA A 61 -14.74 -13.29 -10.49
CA ALA A 61 -14.13 -14.32 -11.31
C ALA A 61 -12.59 -14.44 -11.11
N PHE A 62 -11.86 -13.37 -10.76
CA PHE A 62 -10.42 -13.46 -10.50
C PHE A 62 -10.07 -14.26 -9.24
N HIS A 63 -11.01 -14.36 -8.29
CA HIS A 63 -10.84 -15.19 -7.10
C HIS A 63 -11.25 -16.66 -7.35
N GLU A 64 -11.94 -16.92 -8.46
CA GLU A 64 -12.56 -18.20 -8.80
C GLU A 64 -11.93 -18.85 -10.04
N ILE A 65 -10.95 -18.20 -10.66
CA ILE A 65 -10.27 -18.68 -11.88
C ILE A 65 -8.77 -18.72 -11.63
N SER A 66 -8.13 -19.80 -12.05
CA SER A 66 -6.67 -19.88 -12.11
C SER A 66 -6.13 -18.96 -13.20
N PHE A 67 -4.98 -18.34 -13.01
CA PHE A 67 -4.33 -17.56 -14.06
C PHE A 67 -2.81 -17.74 -14.00
N THR A 68 -2.15 -17.57 -15.14
CA THR A 68 -0.69 -17.51 -15.21
C THR A 68 -0.23 -16.13 -15.62
N LEU A 69 0.78 -15.63 -14.90
CA LEU A 69 1.48 -14.38 -15.19
C LEU A 69 2.53 -14.62 -16.28
N ASN A 70 2.40 -13.94 -17.41
CA ASN A 70 3.43 -13.90 -18.44
C ASN A 70 4.04 -12.49 -18.47
N GLN A 71 5.19 -12.32 -17.82
CA GLN A 71 5.84 -11.00 -17.64
C GLN A 71 6.35 -10.37 -18.94
N TYR A 72 6.31 -11.08 -20.08
CA TYR A 72 6.92 -10.66 -21.34
C TYR A 72 5.93 -10.36 -22.48
N ASN A 73 4.62 -10.50 -22.27
CA ASN A 73 3.61 -10.30 -23.32
C ASN A 73 2.74 -9.06 -23.09
N GLU A 74 2.24 -8.47 -24.18
CA GLU A 74 1.26 -7.36 -24.15
C GLU A 74 -0.03 -7.72 -23.39
N ASN A 75 -0.36 -9.01 -23.32
CA ASN A 75 -1.38 -9.54 -22.44
C ASN A 75 -0.70 -10.39 -21.34
N PRO A 76 -0.46 -9.81 -20.14
CA PRO A 76 0.32 -10.45 -19.10
C PRO A 76 -0.40 -11.60 -18.39
N PHE A 77 -1.64 -11.93 -18.76
CA PHE A 77 -2.40 -13.03 -18.17
C PHE A 77 -2.96 -13.97 -19.21
N ARG A 78 -2.86 -15.26 -18.89
CA ARG A 78 -3.70 -16.28 -19.48
C ARG A 78 -4.66 -16.78 -18.42
N PHE A 79 -5.95 -16.44 -18.57
CA PHE A 79 -7.00 -17.05 -17.77
C PHE A 79 -6.98 -18.56 -18.01
N GLY A 80 -6.96 -19.30 -16.91
CA GLY A 80 -6.95 -20.75 -16.86
C GLY A 80 -8.35 -21.29 -16.60
N LYS A 81 -8.39 -22.45 -15.95
CA LYS A 81 -9.64 -23.10 -15.56
C LYS A 81 -10.25 -22.43 -14.33
N GLU A 82 -11.57 -22.54 -14.23
CA GLU A 82 -12.31 -22.30 -13.00
C GLU A 82 -11.75 -23.20 -11.87
N LEU A 83 -11.64 -22.61 -10.69
CA LEU A 83 -11.21 -23.24 -9.46
C LEU A 83 -12.44 -23.86 -8.79
N ASP A 84 -12.26 -25.00 -8.14
CA ASP A 84 -13.27 -25.48 -7.21
C ASP A 84 -13.38 -24.54 -6.00
N ASN A 85 -14.51 -24.61 -5.29
CA ASN A 85 -14.79 -23.78 -4.13
C ASN A 85 -13.72 -23.89 -3.03
N GLN A 86 -13.09 -25.06 -2.89
CA GLN A 86 -12.03 -25.31 -1.91
C GLN A 86 -10.72 -24.60 -2.28
N ASN A 87 -10.50 -24.33 -3.57
CA ASN A 87 -9.31 -23.67 -4.10
C ASN A 87 -9.53 -22.19 -4.45
N TRP A 88 -10.73 -21.63 -4.22
CA TRP A 88 -10.94 -20.20 -4.43
C TRP A 88 -9.98 -19.34 -3.60
N ASN A 89 -9.59 -18.20 -4.17
CA ASN A 89 -8.61 -17.26 -3.62
C ASN A 89 -9.28 -16.14 -2.82
N TYR A 90 -10.19 -16.50 -1.91
CA TYR A 90 -10.75 -15.54 -0.95
C TYR A 90 -9.96 -15.56 0.34
N TYR A 91 -9.15 -14.53 0.53
CA TYR A 91 -8.33 -14.35 1.73
C TYR A 91 -8.85 -13.18 2.55
N ILE A 92 -8.84 -13.35 3.86
CA ILE A 92 -9.33 -12.37 4.83
C ILE A 92 -8.28 -12.12 5.90
N ILE A 93 -8.32 -10.92 6.48
CA ILE A 93 -7.75 -10.67 7.79
C ILE A 93 -8.87 -10.76 8.81
N ALA A 94 -8.90 -11.87 9.56
CA ALA A 94 -9.83 -12.10 10.65
C ALA A 94 -9.37 -11.35 11.90
N SER A 95 -10.29 -10.62 12.52
CA SER A 95 -10.11 -9.96 13.81
C SER A 95 -10.70 -10.84 14.90
N ARG A 96 -9.89 -11.24 15.88
CA ARG A 96 -10.32 -12.03 17.04
C ARG A 96 -10.14 -11.19 18.30
N ASN A 97 -11.17 -11.11 19.13
CA ASN A 97 -11.14 -10.40 20.43
C ASN A 97 -10.92 -8.88 20.37
N ILE A 98 -11.17 -8.23 19.23
CA ILE A 98 -11.02 -6.77 19.13
C ILE A 98 -12.31 -6.07 19.56
N LYS A 99 -12.22 -5.32 20.66
CA LYS A 99 -13.32 -4.48 21.16
C LYS A 99 -13.26 -3.04 20.63
N ASP A 100 -12.15 -2.66 19.99
CA ASP A 100 -11.83 -1.28 19.64
C ASP A 100 -11.62 -1.11 18.13
N LEU A 101 -12.47 -0.31 17.49
CA LEU A 101 -12.45 -0.04 16.05
C LEU A 101 -11.16 0.69 15.62
N ASP A 102 -10.55 1.50 16.48
CA ASP A 102 -9.34 2.28 16.15
C ASP A 102 -8.16 1.35 15.83
N GLN A 103 -8.13 0.16 16.43
CA GLN A 103 -7.08 -0.83 16.19
C GLN A 103 -7.10 -1.39 14.77
N ARG A 104 -8.21 -1.29 14.05
CA ARG A 104 -8.38 -1.80 12.68
C ARG A 104 -7.81 -0.83 11.66
N PHE A 105 -7.98 0.46 11.90
CA PHE A 105 -7.39 1.50 11.07
C PHE A 105 -5.86 1.41 11.04
N ASP A 106 -5.23 1.23 12.20
CA ASP A 106 -3.76 1.11 12.29
C ASP A 106 -3.22 -0.09 11.48
N LEU A 107 -3.95 -1.22 11.45
CA LEU A 107 -3.55 -2.37 10.63
C LEU A 107 -3.70 -2.09 9.13
N ARG A 108 -4.79 -1.44 8.71
CA ARG A 108 -5.02 -1.03 7.31
C ARG A 108 -3.89 -0.16 6.79
N VAL A 109 -3.50 0.81 7.61
CA VAL A 109 -2.35 1.68 7.34
C VAL A 109 -1.08 0.85 7.16
N CYS A 110 -0.81 -0.11 8.05
CA CYS A 110 0.37 -0.98 7.96
C CYS A 110 0.33 -1.89 6.73
N CYS A 111 -0.80 -2.48 6.38
CA CYS A 111 -0.96 -3.25 5.14
C CYS A 111 -0.69 -2.39 3.91
N HIS A 112 -1.15 -1.14 3.90
CA HIS A 112 -0.91 -0.22 2.80
C HIS A 112 0.59 0.12 2.64
N LEU A 113 1.35 0.18 3.73
CA LEU A 113 2.82 0.35 3.66
C LEU A 113 3.50 -0.79 2.90
N TYR A 114 3.03 -2.05 3.01
CA TYR A 114 3.68 -3.19 2.36
C TYR A 114 3.04 -3.54 1.01
N ASN A 115 3.59 -2.97 -0.07
CA ASN A 115 3.16 -3.17 -1.46
C ASN A 115 1.75 -2.66 -1.80
N ASN A 116 1.20 -1.70 -1.04
CA ASN A 116 -0.20 -1.29 -1.20
C ASN A 116 -1.13 -2.51 -1.14
N LEU A 117 -0.94 -3.41 -0.17
CA LEU A 117 -1.89 -4.50 0.05
C LEU A 117 -3.26 -3.86 0.29
N LEU A 118 -4.16 -4.00 -0.69
CA LEU A 118 -5.43 -3.31 -0.71
C LEU A 118 -6.39 -4.10 0.16
N MET A 119 -6.51 -3.62 1.39
CA MET A 119 -7.59 -4.04 2.26
C MET A 119 -8.88 -3.48 1.70
N GLY A 120 -9.76 -4.39 1.30
CA GLY A 120 -11.05 -4.06 0.72
C GLY A 120 -12.10 -3.70 1.76
N PRO A 121 -13.37 -4.03 1.48
CA PRO A 121 -14.44 -3.74 2.42
C PRO A 121 -14.21 -4.41 3.77
N GLU A 122 -14.55 -3.66 4.82
CA GLU A 122 -14.70 -4.25 6.15
C GLU A 122 -16.06 -4.91 6.26
N PHE A 123 -16.07 -6.11 6.81
CA PHE A 123 -17.30 -6.78 7.20
C PHE A 123 -17.27 -6.88 8.72
N SER A 124 -18.08 -6.04 9.37
CA SER A 124 -18.26 -6.09 10.81
C SER A 124 -19.63 -6.66 11.16
N PHE A 125 -19.70 -7.58 12.11
CA PHE A 125 -20.96 -8.22 12.48
C PHE A 125 -21.30 -7.89 13.92
N THR A 126 -22.42 -7.19 14.12
CA THR A 126 -22.84 -6.69 15.43
C THR A 126 -23.54 -7.76 16.29
N SER A 127 -23.82 -8.94 15.74
CA SER A 127 -24.42 -10.08 16.43
C SER A 127 -23.81 -11.40 15.95
N SER A 128 -24.04 -12.50 16.68
CA SER A 128 -23.72 -13.88 16.25
C SER A 128 -24.45 -14.30 14.96
N GLU A 129 -25.37 -13.48 14.44
CA GLU A 129 -26.05 -13.74 13.18
C GLU A 129 -25.37 -12.95 12.06
N ILE A 130 -24.55 -13.68 11.30
CA ILE A 130 -23.85 -13.22 10.09
C ILE A 130 -24.80 -12.76 8.95
N SER A 131 -26.11 -12.71 9.17
CA SER A 131 -27.12 -12.45 8.12
C SER A 131 -27.08 -11.01 7.57
N ASN A 132 -26.53 -10.03 8.30
CA ASN A 132 -26.41 -8.67 7.77
C ASN A 132 -25.23 -7.90 8.40
N PRO A 133 -24.01 -8.02 7.86
CA PRO A 133 -22.87 -7.26 8.36
C PRO A 133 -23.07 -5.76 8.15
N PHE A 134 -22.55 -4.97 9.10
CA PHE A 134 -22.16 -3.60 8.82
C PHE A 134 -21.02 -3.62 7.81
N PHE A 135 -21.30 -3.05 6.65
CA PHE A 135 -20.37 -2.91 5.53
C PHE A 135 -19.79 -1.50 5.59
N ASP A 136 -18.59 -1.36 6.16
CA ASP A 136 -17.87 -0.09 6.11
C ASP A 136 -17.02 -0.04 4.85
N PHE A 137 -17.29 0.98 4.03
CA PHE A 137 -16.65 1.11 2.75
C PHE A 137 -16.51 2.56 2.32
N ASP A 138 -15.27 3.00 2.12
CA ASP A 138 -14.95 4.32 1.60
C ASP A 138 -15.19 4.35 0.07
N PRO A 139 -16.18 5.11 -0.44
CA PRO A 139 -16.48 5.15 -1.87
C PRO A 139 -15.32 5.65 -2.73
N LEU A 140 -14.39 6.44 -2.18
CA LEU A 140 -13.22 6.92 -2.90
C LEU A 140 -12.14 5.84 -3.02
N VAL A 141 -12.01 5.00 -2.00
CA VAL A 141 -11.19 3.78 -2.08
C VAL A 141 -11.77 2.85 -3.14
N LEU A 142 -13.10 2.73 -3.21
CA LEU A 142 -13.76 1.97 -4.25
C LEU A 142 -13.54 2.54 -5.65
N ALA A 143 -13.66 3.86 -5.83
CA ALA A 143 -13.42 4.50 -7.12
C ALA A 143 -11.97 4.32 -7.58
N SER A 144 -11.02 4.51 -6.66
CA SER A 144 -9.60 4.24 -6.89
C SER A 144 -9.35 2.76 -7.19
N TYR A 145 -10.12 1.86 -6.57
CA TYR A 145 -10.11 0.44 -6.87
C TYR A 145 -10.74 0.13 -8.24
N TYR A 146 -11.81 0.78 -8.67
CA TYR A 146 -12.37 0.61 -10.02
C TYR A 146 -11.40 1.03 -11.10
N GLU A 147 -10.69 2.13 -10.89
CA GLU A 147 -9.66 2.56 -11.81
C GLU A 147 -8.48 1.56 -11.83
N PHE A 148 -8.06 1.08 -10.65
CA PHE A 148 -7.11 -0.03 -10.55
C PHE A 148 -7.61 -1.26 -11.34
N LEU A 149 -8.90 -1.56 -11.22
CA LEU A 149 -9.53 -2.71 -11.83
C LEU A 149 -9.79 -2.58 -13.34
N SER A 150 -10.04 -1.37 -13.83
CA SER A 150 -10.38 -1.14 -15.23
C SER A 150 -9.15 -1.06 -16.14
N LEU A 151 -7.99 -0.70 -15.57
CA LEU A 151 -6.84 -0.29 -16.40
C LEU A 151 -5.54 -1.03 -16.05
N ASP A 152 -5.43 -1.71 -14.90
CA ASP A 152 -4.14 -2.21 -14.43
C ASP A 152 -4.17 -3.39 -13.42
N ILE A 153 -5.28 -4.14 -13.21
CA ILE A 153 -5.35 -5.37 -12.35
C ILE A 153 -4.09 -6.21 -12.49
N MET A 154 -3.68 -6.30 -13.75
CA MET A 154 -2.62 -7.11 -14.28
C MET A 154 -1.21 -6.78 -13.72
N LYS A 155 -0.93 -5.54 -13.31
CA LYS A 155 0.41 -5.14 -12.83
C LYS A 155 0.58 -5.20 -11.31
N TYR A 156 -0.51 -5.41 -10.58
CA TYR A 156 -0.54 -5.30 -9.12
C TYR A 156 -1.00 -6.57 -8.43
N ASN A 157 -0.80 -7.72 -9.07
CA ASN A 157 -0.96 -8.99 -8.39
C ASN A 157 0.09 -9.12 -7.29
N ILE A 158 -0.39 -9.16 -6.05
CA ILE A 158 0.47 -9.32 -4.89
C ILE A 158 0.39 -10.78 -4.46
N GLU A 159 1.51 -11.48 -4.60
CA GLU A 159 1.75 -12.66 -3.77
C GLU A 159 2.06 -12.17 -2.35
N ILE A 160 1.23 -12.59 -1.39
CA ILE A 160 1.50 -12.34 0.02
C ILE A 160 2.65 -13.26 0.44
N THR A 161 3.79 -12.66 0.82
CA THR A 161 4.97 -13.38 1.29
C THR A 161 5.08 -13.35 2.81
N LEU A 162 5.82 -14.31 3.38
CA LEU A 162 6.03 -14.37 4.82
C LEU A 162 6.70 -13.10 5.36
N SER A 163 7.70 -12.58 4.63
CA SER A 163 8.39 -11.34 5.00
C SER A 163 7.44 -10.13 5.03
N MET A 164 6.47 -10.05 4.11
CA MET A 164 5.47 -8.99 4.12
C MET A 164 4.58 -9.07 5.37
N LEU A 165 4.08 -10.27 5.73
CA LEU A 165 3.22 -10.43 6.90
C LEU A 165 3.95 -10.13 8.20
N GLN A 166 5.20 -10.59 8.32
CA GLN A 166 6.07 -10.27 9.46
C GLN A 166 6.31 -8.76 9.54
N GLY A 167 6.62 -8.12 8.40
CA GLY A 167 6.80 -6.67 8.33
C GLY A 167 5.54 -5.88 8.72
N ILE A 168 4.35 -6.34 8.30
CA ILE A 168 3.08 -5.73 8.69
C ILE A 168 2.90 -5.83 10.22
N GLY A 169 3.12 -7.01 10.80
CA GLY A 169 3.02 -7.21 12.25
C GLY A 169 4.00 -6.35 13.05
N ASP A 170 5.25 -6.27 12.59
CA ASP A 170 6.29 -5.43 13.22
C ASP A 170 5.95 -3.93 13.12
N SER A 171 5.53 -3.46 11.94
CA SER A 171 5.12 -2.07 11.73
C SER A 171 3.89 -1.73 12.57
N TYR A 172 2.92 -2.66 12.68
CA TYR A 172 1.74 -2.47 13.52
C TYR A 172 2.14 -2.26 14.98
N LYS A 173 2.98 -3.15 15.53
CA LYS A 173 3.47 -3.03 16.91
C LYS A 173 4.20 -1.70 17.13
N ARG A 174 5.11 -1.34 16.22
CA ARG A 174 5.87 -0.08 16.30
C ARG A 174 4.98 1.14 16.19
N LEU A 175 3.95 1.10 15.35
CA LEU A 175 2.96 2.17 15.25
C LEU A 175 2.20 2.30 16.56
N LYS A 176 1.74 1.20 17.18
CA LYS A 176 1.11 1.25 18.51
C LYS A 176 2.04 1.81 19.59
N ASP A 177 3.30 1.39 19.61
CA ASP A 177 4.31 1.91 20.54
C ASP A 177 4.52 3.42 20.33
N LEU A 178 4.61 3.87 19.08
CA LEU A 178 4.71 5.28 18.72
C LEU A 178 3.48 6.08 19.18
N MET A 179 2.29 5.50 19.04
CA MET A 179 1.00 6.10 19.43
C MET A 179 0.87 6.24 20.95
N SER A 180 1.44 5.30 21.71
CA SER A 180 1.49 5.38 23.17
C SER A 180 2.47 6.45 23.68
N ASN A 181 3.38 6.92 22.82
CA ASN A 181 4.37 7.91 23.17
C ASN A 181 3.85 9.33 22.92
N SER A 182 3.76 10.14 23.97
CA SER A 182 3.24 11.51 23.90
C SER A 182 4.21 12.54 23.32
N ARG A 183 5.41 12.14 22.88
CA ARG A 183 6.37 13.07 22.25
C ARG A 183 5.76 13.67 20.99
N GLU A 184 5.50 14.97 21.03
CA GLU A 184 4.97 15.77 19.92
C GLU A 184 5.74 15.54 18.61
N SER A 185 7.07 15.39 18.69
CA SER A 185 7.91 15.13 17.54
C SER A 185 7.55 13.85 16.78
N TYR A 186 6.99 12.82 17.43
CA TYR A 186 6.57 11.58 16.77
C TYR A 186 5.18 11.69 16.12
N GLN A 187 4.40 12.73 16.44
CA GLN A 187 3.13 13.01 15.76
C GLN A 187 3.33 13.33 14.28
N LEU A 188 4.47 13.91 13.92
CA LEU A 188 4.83 14.15 12.52
C LEU A 188 4.95 12.84 11.73
N ILE A 189 5.59 11.81 12.30
CA ILE A 189 5.72 10.50 11.66
C ILE A 189 4.34 9.85 11.50
N LYS A 190 3.52 9.87 12.56
CA LYS A 190 2.14 9.39 12.53
C LYS A 190 1.34 10.06 11.41
N MET A 191 1.39 11.39 11.34
CA MET A 191 0.66 12.16 10.33
C MET A 191 1.14 11.82 8.91
N ALA A 192 2.44 11.65 8.68
CA ALA A 192 2.97 11.25 7.39
C ALA A 192 2.45 9.86 6.95
N ILE A 193 2.41 8.90 7.88
CA ILE A 193 1.90 7.55 7.64
C ILE A 193 0.40 7.56 7.32
N TYR A 194 -0.41 8.33 8.06
CA TYR A 194 -1.84 8.45 7.78
C TYR A 194 -2.13 9.21 6.48
N ASN A 195 -1.34 10.25 6.17
CA ASN A 195 -1.41 10.94 4.88
C ASN A 195 -1.08 9.98 3.73
N TYR A 196 -0.08 9.11 3.90
CA TYR A 196 0.24 8.08 2.92
C TYR A 196 -0.94 7.12 2.71
N TYR A 197 -1.57 6.63 3.78
CA TYR A 197 -2.79 5.82 3.65
C TYR A 197 -3.91 6.57 2.91
N ASN A 198 -4.09 7.87 3.15
CA ASN A 198 -5.10 8.67 2.47
C ASN A 198 -4.85 8.82 0.95
N THR A 199 -3.61 8.66 0.47
CA THR A 199 -3.35 8.63 -0.98
C THR A 199 -4.03 7.45 -1.68
N SER A 200 -4.45 6.42 -0.94
CA SER A 200 -5.24 5.31 -1.46
C SER A 200 -6.60 5.73 -2.02
N LYS A 201 -7.10 6.90 -1.60
CA LYS A 201 -8.33 7.54 -2.07
C LYS A 201 -8.15 8.34 -3.36
N THR A 202 -6.90 8.63 -3.73
CA THR A 202 -6.57 9.34 -4.95
C THR A 202 -6.36 8.34 -6.07
N PRO A 203 -7.04 8.53 -7.22
CA PRO A 203 -6.90 7.70 -8.40
C PRO A 203 -5.43 7.46 -8.77
N ASN A 204 -5.07 6.21 -9.06
CA ASN A 204 -3.73 5.83 -9.47
C ASN A 204 -3.30 6.51 -10.76
N GLN A 205 -4.17 6.83 -11.72
CA GLN A 205 -3.74 7.51 -12.95
C GLN A 205 -3.58 9.01 -12.75
N SER A 206 -4.11 9.54 -11.65
CA SER A 206 -3.96 10.95 -11.31
C SER A 206 -2.48 11.29 -11.07
N GLN A 207 -1.99 12.28 -11.82
CA GLN A 207 -0.70 12.90 -11.55
C GLN A 207 -0.68 13.62 -10.18
N TYR A 208 -1.84 13.95 -9.61
CA TYR A 208 -1.93 14.53 -8.27
C TYR A 208 -1.50 13.54 -7.19
N LYS A 209 -1.68 12.23 -7.40
CA LYS A 209 -1.16 11.21 -6.47
C LYS A 209 0.35 11.27 -6.33
N PHE A 210 1.05 11.58 -7.43
CA PHE A 210 2.49 11.83 -7.38
C PHE A 210 2.83 13.08 -6.55
N LEU A 211 2.05 14.16 -6.67
CA LEU A 211 2.23 15.34 -5.82
C LEU A 211 1.99 15.03 -4.33
N GLU A 212 1.02 14.18 -4.00
CA GLU A 212 0.78 13.74 -2.62
C GLU A 212 2.00 13.02 -2.05
N PHE A 213 2.59 12.08 -2.80
CA PHE A 213 3.83 11.40 -2.36
C PHE A 213 4.97 12.37 -2.10
N MET A 214 5.19 13.31 -3.04
CA MET A 214 6.24 14.32 -2.88
C MET A 214 5.97 15.25 -1.69
N SER A 215 4.71 15.61 -1.45
CA SER A 215 4.31 16.43 -0.30
C SER A 215 4.58 15.71 1.03
N ILE A 216 4.37 14.38 1.09
CA ILE A 216 4.69 13.59 2.28
C ILE A 216 6.20 13.52 2.50
N PHE A 217 7.02 13.36 1.45
CA PHE A 217 8.47 13.44 1.56
C PHE A 217 8.93 14.79 2.10
N GLU A 218 8.44 15.88 1.51
CA GLU A 218 8.75 17.26 1.93
C GLU A 218 8.37 17.46 3.40
N PHE A 219 7.15 17.08 3.77
CA PHE A 219 6.64 17.15 5.14
C PHE A 219 7.51 16.35 6.13
N LEU A 220 7.91 15.13 5.77
CA LEU A 220 8.62 14.23 6.67
C LEU A 220 10.09 14.60 6.82
N LEU A 221 10.77 14.94 5.72
CA LEU A 221 12.23 14.99 5.66
C LEU A 221 12.81 16.39 5.54
N THR A 222 12.02 17.41 5.18
CA THR A 222 12.56 18.76 5.00
C THR A 222 12.11 19.73 6.06
N GLU A 223 12.96 20.69 6.38
CA GLU A 223 12.63 21.82 7.22
C GLU A 223 12.58 23.08 6.36
N ASP A 224 11.55 23.89 6.59
CA ASP A 224 11.49 25.23 6.02
C ASP A 224 12.48 26.11 6.79
N THR A 225 13.50 26.57 6.09
CA THR A 225 14.60 27.33 6.68
C THR A 225 14.37 28.84 6.55
N ASN A 226 13.14 29.30 6.26
CA ASN A 226 12.81 30.71 6.03
C ASN A 226 13.80 31.38 5.05
N GLY A 227 14.18 30.64 4.00
CA GLY A 227 15.13 31.10 2.97
C GLY A 227 16.61 31.12 3.37
N ARG A 228 17.00 30.69 4.58
CA ARG A 228 18.40 30.70 5.06
C ARG A 228 19.13 29.37 4.93
N GLY A 229 18.45 28.29 4.56
CA GLY A 229 19.05 26.96 4.46
C GLY A 229 19.02 26.38 3.05
N ASN A 230 19.41 25.11 2.95
CA ASN A 230 19.45 24.42 1.67
C ASN A 230 18.04 24.32 1.06
N PRO A 231 17.87 24.59 -0.25
CA PRO A 231 16.57 24.42 -0.89
C PRO A 231 16.12 22.96 -0.79
N ILE A 232 14.80 22.75 -0.73
CA ILE A 232 14.16 21.41 -0.67
C ILE A 232 14.71 20.48 -1.76
N SER A 233 14.94 21.03 -2.97
CA SER A 233 15.52 20.33 -4.11
C SER A 233 16.92 19.76 -3.86
N ARG A 234 17.65 20.24 -2.86
CA ARG A 234 18.94 19.69 -2.41
C ARG A 234 18.80 18.83 -1.15
N GLN A 235 17.90 19.20 -0.23
CA GLN A 235 17.66 18.45 1.00
C GLN A 235 17.14 17.03 0.71
N LEU A 236 16.08 16.90 -0.09
CA LEU A 236 15.43 15.62 -0.34
C LEU A 236 16.37 14.58 -0.96
N PRO A 237 17.10 14.86 -2.07
CA PRO A 237 17.99 13.86 -2.66
C PRO A 237 19.08 13.38 -1.70
N ALA A 238 19.65 14.26 -0.88
CA ALA A 238 20.67 13.91 0.09
C ALA A 238 20.12 12.99 1.20
N LYS A 239 19.00 13.39 1.83
CA LYS A 239 18.40 12.66 2.96
C LYS A 239 17.86 11.30 2.52
N ILE A 240 17.19 11.24 1.37
CA ILE A 240 16.69 9.99 0.81
C ILE A 240 17.84 9.05 0.43
N HIS A 241 18.93 9.57 -0.13
CA HIS A 241 20.11 8.75 -0.41
C HIS A 241 20.69 8.11 0.85
N LEU A 242 20.81 8.88 1.95
CA LEU A 242 21.25 8.36 3.25
C LEU A 242 20.30 7.28 3.78
N LEU A 243 18.99 7.51 3.70
CA LEU A 243 17.98 6.54 4.12
C LEU A 243 18.06 5.25 3.29
N ASN A 244 18.22 5.35 1.97
CA ASN A 244 18.35 4.18 1.11
C ASN A 244 19.52 3.27 1.49
N ASN A 245 20.62 3.84 1.98
CA ASN A 245 21.77 3.08 2.48
C ASN A 245 21.51 2.42 3.84
N ARG A 246 20.45 2.83 4.56
CA ARG A 246 20.05 2.29 5.86
C ARG A 246 18.83 1.38 5.80
N PHE A 247 18.15 1.31 4.67
CA PHE A 247 17.06 0.34 4.49
C PHE A 247 17.59 -1.08 4.59
N SER A 248 16.80 -1.99 5.18
CA SER A 248 17.12 -3.42 5.22
C SER A 248 17.29 -4.01 3.82
N GLN A 249 16.55 -3.47 2.86
CA GLN A 249 16.69 -3.72 1.44
C GLN A 249 16.63 -2.39 0.69
N SER A 250 17.75 -2.00 0.08
CA SER A 250 17.84 -0.84 -0.79
C SER A 250 16.83 -0.92 -1.93
N ILE A 251 16.42 0.23 -2.47
CA ILE A 251 15.53 0.26 -3.63
C ILE A 251 16.20 -0.40 -4.83
N ASP A 252 15.49 -1.33 -5.47
CA ASP A 252 15.93 -1.93 -6.71
C ASP A 252 15.57 -1.03 -7.89
N LEU A 253 16.54 -0.24 -8.35
CA LEU A 253 16.35 0.68 -9.47
C LEU A 253 16.05 -0.05 -10.79
N LYS A 254 16.45 -1.32 -10.94
CA LYS A 254 16.19 -2.13 -12.15
C LYS A 254 14.71 -2.40 -12.37
N LYS A 255 13.92 -2.42 -11.29
CA LYS A 255 12.46 -2.57 -11.34
C LYS A 255 11.78 -1.41 -12.09
N TYR A 256 12.41 -0.25 -12.15
CA TYR A 256 11.80 0.99 -12.65
C TYR A 256 12.51 1.53 -13.90
N PHE A 257 13.84 1.42 -13.95
CA PHE A 257 14.67 2.16 -14.91
C PHE A 257 15.66 1.24 -15.62
N ASP A 258 15.95 1.54 -16.88
CA ASP A 258 16.87 0.74 -17.71
C ASP A 258 18.35 0.99 -17.38
N ASN A 259 18.64 2.06 -16.63
CA ASN A 259 20.00 2.49 -16.26
C ASN A 259 20.20 2.47 -14.74
N PRO A 260 20.22 1.27 -14.11
CA PRO A 260 20.26 1.10 -12.66
C PRO A 260 21.56 1.59 -12.00
N GLU A 261 22.64 1.75 -12.78
CA GLU A 261 23.92 2.28 -12.30
C GLU A 261 23.85 3.79 -11.98
N THR A 262 22.80 4.47 -12.43
CA THR A 262 22.60 5.89 -12.09
C THR A 262 22.34 6.03 -10.59
N PRO A 263 23.07 6.90 -9.87
CA PRO A 263 22.87 7.08 -8.44
C PRO A 263 21.42 7.45 -8.09
N ILE A 264 20.87 6.85 -7.04
CA ILE A 264 19.48 7.11 -6.60
C ILE A 264 19.20 8.60 -6.41
N LYS A 265 20.18 9.35 -5.90
CA LYS A 265 20.11 10.81 -5.72
C LYS A 265 19.68 11.53 -7.00
N THR A 266 20.23 11.13 -8.14
CA THR A 266 19.91 11.71 -9.46
C THR A 266 18.46 11.45 -9.85
N PHE A 267 17.91 10.27 -9.54
CA PHE A 267 16.48 10.02 -9.76
C PHE A 267 15.59 10.89 -8.87
N ILE A 268 15.98 11.15 -7.62
CA ILE A 268 15.22 12.04 -6.72
C ILE A 268 15.22 13.48 -7.23
N GLU A 269 16.35 13.99 -7.71
CA GLU A 269 16.44 15.32 -8.34
C GLU A 269 15.50 15.44 -9.55
N LYS A 270 15.37 14.36 -10.32
CA LYS A 270 14.44 14.27 -11.45
C LYS A 270 12.98 14.19 -10.99
N LEU A 271 12.66 13.43 -9.94
CA LEU A 271 11.31 13.42 -9.35
C LEU A 271 10.91 14.82 -8.88
N TYR A 272 11.81 15.55 -8.25
CA TYR A 272 11.53 16.91 -7.79
C TYR A 272 11.31 17.89 -8.96
N SER A 273 12.07 17.72 -10.04
CA SER A 273 11.83 18.46 -11.29
C SER A 273 10.45 18.17 -11.87
N LEU A 274 10.07 16.89 -11.96
CA LEU A 274 8.75 16.46 -12.43
C LEU A 274 7.63 17.02 -11.52
N ARG A 275 7.82 17.03 -10.20
CA ARG A 275 6.89 17.61 -9.23
C ARG A 275 6.65 19.08 -9.51
N SER A 276 7.72 19.84 -9.75
CA SER A 276 7.62 21.26 -10.10
C SER A 276 6.83 21.45 -11.39
N ASP A 277 7.11 20.67 -12.43
CA ASP A 277 6.39 20.76 -13.70
C ASP A 277 4.88 20.47 -13.55
N ILE A 278 4.51 19.41 -12.82
CA ILE A 278 3.10 19.09 -12.55
C ILE A 278 2.42 20.20 -11.74
N ALA A 279 3.06 20.69 -10.68
CA ALA A 279 2.48 21.70 -9.79
C ALA A 279 2.25 23.05 -10.49
N HIS A 280 3.05 23.39 -11.50
CA HIS A 280 2.87 24.61 -12.30
C HIS A 280 1.99 24.41 -13.54
N GLY A 281 1.48 23.20 -13.79
CA GLY A 281 0.68 22.89 -14.98
C GLY A 281 1.49 22.93 -16.28
N ASN A 282 2.81 22.71 -16.20
CA ASN A 282 3.68 22.67 -17.38
C ASN A 282 3.37 21.44 -18.23
N ILE A 283 3.54 21.56 -19.55
CA ILE A 283 3.48 20.40 -20.46
C ILE A 283 4.71 19.53 -20.22
N ILE A 284 4.47 18.32 -19.70
CA ILE A 284 5.54 17.38 -19.35
C ILE A 284 6.03 16.68 -20.62
N LYS A 285 7.30 16.90 -20.96
CA LYS A 285 8.00 16.20 -22.05
C LYS A 285 9.12 15.37 -21.45
N PHE A 286 9.04 14.04 -21.60
CA PHE A 286 10.10 13.14 -21.10
C PHE A 286 11.27 13.07 -22.07
N LYS A 287 11.01 12.89 -23.36
CA LYS A 287 12.03 12.81 -24.40
C LYS A 287 12.84 14.11 -24.48
N ASP A 288 14.17 13.99 -24.63
CA ASP A 288 15.10 15.12 -24.78
C ASP A 288 15.03 16.11 -23.60
N SER A 289 14.77 15.60 -22.39
CA SER A 289 14.57 16.42 -21.18
C SER A 289 15.40 15.92 -20.00
N LYS A 290 15.53 16.76 -18.96
CA LYS A 290 16.20 16.38 -17.69
C LYS A 290 15.54 15.18 -16.99
N ILE A 291 14.26 14.90 -17.26
CA ILE A 291 13.49 13.82 -16.62
C ILE A 291 13.36 12.56 -17.49
N GLU A 292 14.03 12.49 -18.65
CA GLU A 292 13.90 11.38 -19.60
C GLU A 292 14.08 9.99 -18.97
N SER A 293 15.05 9.84 -18.07
CA SER A 293 15.31 8.57 -17.41
C SER A 293 14.19 8.08 -16.48
N LEU A 294 13.19 8.92 -16.17
CA LEU A 294 12.00 8.52 -15.44
C LEU A 294 10.96 7.82 -16.33
N LYS A 295 11.18 7.80 -17.66
CA LYS A 295 10.31 7.22 -18.70
C LYS A 295 8.96 7.91 -18.87
N ASN A 296 8.14 7.92 -17.82
CA ASN A 296 6.80 8.52 -17.80
C ASN A 296 6.34 8.78 -16.36
N VAL A 297 5.25 9.54 -16.20
CA VAL A 297 4.68 9.89 -14.88
C VAL A 297 4.29 8.64 -14.09
N TYR A 298 3.80 7.61 -14.76
CA TYR A 298 3.39 6.36 -14.11
C TYR A 298 4.56 5.64 -13.43
N THR A 299 5.67 5.47 -14.14
CA THR A 299 6.90 4.84 -13.63
C THR A 299 7.50 5.67 -12.50
N ALA A 300 7.56 7.00 -12.66
CA ALA A 300 8.00 7.92 -11.62
C ALA A 300 7.15 7.80 -10.35
N LYS A 301 5.83 7.68 -10.49
CA LYS A 301 4.90 7.48 -9.38
C LYS A 301 5.11 6.15 -8.68
N LEU A 302 5.28 5.05 -9.41
CA LEU A 302 5.55 3.73 -8.82
C LEU A 302 6.86 3.70 -8.02
N PHE A 303 7.90 4.33 -8.57
CA PHE A 303 9.18 4.48 -7.89
C PHE A 303 9.06 5.36 -6.63
N ALA A 304 8.38 6.51 -6.73
CA ALA A 304 8.14 7.39 -5.60
C ALA A 304 7.34 6.71 -4.49
N ASN A 305 6.35 5.88 -4.84
CA ASN A 305 5.55 5.11 -3.88
C ASN A 305 6.39 4.10 -3.10
N ASP A 306 7.19 3.27 -3.78
CA ASP A 306 8.05 2.27 -3.12
C ASP A 306 9.08 2.93 -2.20
N LEU A 307 9.69 4.01 -2.68
CA LEU A 307 10.62 4.81 -1.90
C LEU A 307 9.97 5.44 -0.66
N LEU A 308 8.74 5.95 -0.79
CA LEU A 308 8.02 6.59 0.31
C LEU A 308 7.59 5.55 1.34
N SER A 309 7.04 4.42 0.89
CA SER A 309 6.71 3.29 1.74
C SER A 309 7.91 2.85 2.59
N LYS A 310 9.08 2.59 1.96
CA LYS A 310 10.29 2.19 2.70
C LYS A 310 10.76 3.26 3.67
N THR A 311 10.65 4.54 3.29
CA THR A 311 10.97 5.68 4.16
C THR A 311 10.05 5.70 5.40
N LEU A 312 8.75 5.49 5.21
CA LEU A 312 7.76 5.46 6.29
C LEU A 312 7.94 4.23 7.19
N ILE A 313 8.22 3.05 6.62
CA ILE A 313 8.57 1.87 7.40
C ILE A 313 9.83 2.13 8.23
N HIS A 314 10.87 2.71 7.63
CA HIS A 314 12.09 3.06 8.36
C HIS A 314 11.83 4.11 9.45
N SER A 315 10.87 5.02 9.26
CA SER A 315 10.46 5.98 10.29
C SER A 315 9.85 5.33 11.54
N LEU A 316 9.27 4.13 11.41
CA LEU A 316 8.80 3.33 12.55
C LEU A 316 9.95 2.56 13.22
N ILE A 317 11.01 2.23 12.46
CA ILE A 317 12.18 1.50 12.97
C ILE A 317 13.12 2.44 13.73
N GLU A 318 13.47 3.58 13.13
CA GLU A 318 14.40 4.58 13.67
C GLU A 318 13.76 5.99 13.68
N PRO A 319 12.71 6.25 14.49
CA PRO A 319 11.99 7.52 14.46
C PRO A 319 12.88 8.73 14.78
N LYS A 320 13.86 8.55 15.68
CA LYS A 320 14.81 9.62 16.03
C LYS A 320 15.65 10.07 14.83
N LEU A 321 16.09 9.14 13.97
CA LEU A 321 16.86 9.47 12.78
C LEU A 321 16.06 10.38 11.85
N ILE A 322 14.76 10.14 11.68
CA ILE A 322 13.90 10.97 10.84
C ILE A 322 13.80 12.39 11.40
N LEU A 323 13.69 12.55 12.72
CA LEU A 323 13.67 13.86 13.35
C LEU A 323 15.01 14.60 13.20
N ASP A 324 16.12 13.87 13.34
CA ASP A 324 17.46 14.44 13.16
C ASP A 324 17.67 14.85 11.70
N LEU A 325 17.31 13.97 10.74
CA LEU A 325 17.36 14.27 9.31
C LEU A 325 16.49 15.46 8.94
N LYS A 326 15.31 15.63 9.54
CA LYS A 326 14.46 16.79 9.26
C LYS A 326 15.17 18.11 9.58
N LYS A 327 15.93 18.14 10.69
CA LYS A 327 16.65 19.33 11.20
C LYS A 327 18.01 19.61 10.55
N CYS A 328 18.59 18.64 9.84
CA CYS A 328 19.83 18.80 9.08
C CYS A 328 19.56 19.39 7.69
#